data_AF-A0A661BF44-F1
#
_entry.id   AF-A0A661BF44-F1
#
_cell.length_a   1.000
_cell.length_b   1.000
_cell.length_c   1.000
_cell.angle_alpha   90.00
_cell.angle_beta   90.00
_cell.angle_gamma   90.00
#
_symmetry.space_group_name_H-M   'P 1'
#
loop_
_entity.id
_entity.type
_entity.pdbx_description
1 polymer ?
#
loop_
_entity_poly.entity_id
_entity_poly.type
_entity_poly.pdbx_seq_one_letter_code
_entity_poly.pdbx_strand_id
1 'polypeptide(L)'
;IDTMEREKYIISAEFIFKNRNFYYGAGGGFMCKNLNFKYDTENILDYSKYNDYSSWFPLILKFSYLNRDYICLKNIDNYNRKEDIPIGWTISGNIGYNLYNYHNDNMIDNVLYGVNFSSAIMKLGYAGLSLDFQRKYDYCIFDAKARYFFPNNSEVKYRFGFGIDYIALRVDNMDRQLIADGRSGFRGFPAYYQVGTPDENQHFLKMSAQFRLFPDYELLTIRPGFTIFADFGGAQWKDYSNLRNRYSDINTHNNWGWMCDFGISIQLCSTRSSTGNINRFDISYNPQTKTIGFTIDSGRALNFFLPMTISPFLNE
;
A
#
# COMPACT_ATOMS: atom_id res chain seq x y z
N ILE A 1 1.65 -2.00 1.34
CA ILE A 1 2.96 -1.58 1.89
C ILE A 1 2.74 -1.56 3.38
N ASP A 2 3.57 -2.32 4.10
CA ASP A 2 3.43 -2.43 5.54
C ASP A 2 4.18 -1.27 6.18
N THR A 3 3.44 -0.43 6.90
CA THR A 3 4.00 0.49 7.87
C THR A 3 4.03 -0.22 9.22
N MET A 4 5.16 -0.15 9.94
CA MET A 4 5.12 -0.45 11.37
C MET A 4 4.22 0.60 12.03
N GLU A 5 3.12 0.18 12.61
CA GLU A 5 2.24 1.05 13.40
C GLU A 5 2.30 0.65 14.88
N ARG A 6 2.28 1.64 15.77
CA ARG A 6 2.17 1.44 17.23
C ARG A 6 0.74 1.70 17.69
N GLU A 7 0.40 1.21 18.89
CA GLU A 7 -0.98 1.17 19.40
C GLU A 7 -1.72 2.52 19.32
N LYS A 8 -2.90 2.47 18.70
CA LYS A 8 -3.84 3.58 18.55
C LYS A 8 -5.21 3.12 19.04
N TYR A 9 -5.86 3.93 19.86
CA TYR A 9 -7.24 3.69 20.29
C TYR A 9 -8.13 4.73 19.63
N ILE A 10 -9.10 4.27 18.83
CA ILE A 10 -9.97 5.14 18.04
C ILE A 10 -11.43 4.79 18.30
N ILE A 11 -12.22 5.80 18.66
CA ILE A 11 -13.68 5.74 18.73
C ILE A 11 -14.22 6.80 17.79
N SER A 12 -15.18 6.45 16.94
CA SER A 12 -15.74 7.41 16.00
C SER A 12 -17.18 7.12 15.61
N ALA A 13 -17.86 8.18 15.18
CA ALA A 13 -19.20 8.13 14.60
C ALA A 13 -19.21 8.92 13.30
N GLU A 14 -19.93 8.39 12.30
CA GLU A 14 -20.06 9.02 11.00
C GLU A 14 -21.48 8.88 10.47
N PHE A 15 -21.97 9.94 9.85
CA PHE A 15 -23.22 9.98 9.11
C PHE A 15 -22.91 10.17 7.62
N ILE A 16 -23.37 9.23 6.80
CA ILE A 16 -23.22 9.29 5.34
C ILE A 16 -24.60 9.27 4.70
N PHE A 17 -24.83 10.22 3.80
CA PHE A 17 -25.98 10.27 2.94
C PHE A 17 -25.58 9.94 1.51
N LYS A 18 -26.38 9.11 0.85
CA LYS A 18 -26.23 8.75 -0.56
C LYS A 18 -27.31 9.44 -1.37
N ASN A 19 -26.90 10.11 -2.45
CA ASN A 19 -27.80 10.59 -3.49
C ASN A 19 -27.24 10.23 -4.87
N ARG A 20 -27.79 9.17 -5.48
CA ARG A 20 -27.31 8.58 -6.75
C ARG A 20 -25.82 8.23 -6.67
N ASN A 21 -25.00 8.93 -7.46
CA ASN A 21 -23.54 8.77 -7.57
C ASN A 21 -22.78 9.62 -6.55
N PHE A 22 -23.47 10.48 -5.79
CA PHE A 22 -22.87 11.32 -4.77
C PHE A 22 -23.07 10.71 -3.39
N TYR A 23 -22.01 10.76 -2.60
CA TYR A 23 -22.02 10.46 -1.18
C TYR A 23 -21.47 11.69 -0.47
N TYR A 24 -22.16 12.14 0.57
CA TYR A 24 -21.68 13.23 1.42
C TYR A 24 -21.95 12.87 2.85
N GLY A 25 -21.11 13.33 3.75
CA GLY A 25 -21.20 12.93 5.14
C GLY A 25 -20.39 13.81 6.06
N ALA A 26 -20.66 13.64 7.34
CA ALA A 26 -19.91 14.26 8.41
C ALA A 26 -19.61 13.20 9.47
N GLY A 27 -18.39 13.23 10.00
CA GLY A 27 -17.96 12.32 11.03
C GLY A 27 -17.12 13.03 12.07
N GLY A 28 -17.15 12.50 13.29
CA GLY A 28 -16.34 12.95 14.39
C GLY A 28 -15.85 11.77 15.20
N GLY A 29 -14.77 11.96 15.94
CA GLY A 29 -14.23 10.90 16.76
C GLY A 29 -13.25 11.39 17.79
N PHE A 30 -12.78 10.44 18.58
CA PHE A 30 -11.71 10.58 19.54
C PHE A 30 -10.63 9.57 19.22
N MET A 31 -9.39 10.03 19.19
CA MET A 31 -8.22 9.19 19.04
C MET A 31 -7.24 9.48 20.16
N CYS A 32 -6.72 8.42 20.77
CA CYS A 32 -5.61 8.49 21.70
C CYS A 32 -4.47 7.60 21.21
N LYS A 33 -3.25 8.12 21.28
CA LYS A 33 -2.03 7.39 20.99
C LYS A 33 -1.14 7.43 22.22
N ASN A 34 -0.61 6.26 22.58
CA ASN A 34 0.36 6.09 23.65
C ASN A 34 1.62 5.44 23.09
N LEU A 35 2.71 6.21 23.03
CA LEU A 35 4.01 5.70 22.63
C LEU A 35 4.84 5.34 23.86
N ASN A 36 4.79 4.06 24.28
CA ASN A 36 5.71 3.53 25.28
C ASN A 36 6.92 2.92 24.58
N PHE A 37 8.09 3.54 24.73
CA PHE A 37 9.34 2.95 24.27
C PHE A 37 9.91 2.04 25.38
N LYS A 38 10.03 0.73 25.12
CA LYS A 38 10.83 -0.18 25.96
C LYS A 38 12.15 -0.44 25.25
N TYR A 39 13.26 -0.03 25.86
CA TYR A 39 14.60 -0.29 25.35
C TYR A 39 15.29 -1.34 26.21
N ASP A 40 16.01 -2.25 25.55
CA ASP A 40 16.88 -3.24 26.19
C ASP A 40 18.15 -2.53 26.69
N THR A 41 18.37 -2.57 27.99
CA THR A 41 19.34 -1.73 28.70
C THR A 41 20.73 -2.35 28.70
N GLU A 42 21.58 -2.02 27.72
CA GLU A 42 23.04 -2.22 27.86
C GLU A 42 23.90 -0.97 27.58
N ASN A 43 23.34 0.16 27.18
CA ASN A 43 24.09 1.43 27.16
C ASN A 43 23.25 2.57 27.71
N ILE A 44 23.78 3.17 28.78
CA ILE A 44 23.20 4.30 29.51
C ILE A 44 23.29 5.55 28.64
N LEU A 45 22.21 5.85 27.92
CA LEU A 45 21.82 7.22 27.63
C LEU A 45 20.42 7.40 28.20
N ASP A 46 20.31 8.36 29.12
CA ASP A 46 19.12 8.66 29.89
C ASP A 46 18.01 9.21 28.98
N TYR A 47 17.20 8.32 28.42
CA TYR A 47 16.06 8.63 27.53
C TYR A 47 14.71 8.25 28.17
N SER A 48 14.64 8.23 29.50
CA SER A 48 13.45 7.91 30.31
C SER A 48 12.29 8.93 30.22
N LYS A 49 12.32 9.88 29.26
CA LYS A 49 11.45 11.07 29.24
C LYS A 49 10.46 11.19 28.08
N TYR A 50 10.40 10.25 27.13
CA TYR A 50 9.49 10.35 25.99
C TYR A 50 8.37 9.29 26.05
N ASN A 51 7.49 9.42 27.04
CA ASN A 51 6.13 8.96 26.85
C ASN A 51 5.38 10.07 26.09
N ASP A 52 5.29 9.93 24.77
CA ASP A 52 4.52 10.85 23.95
C ASP A 52 3.04 10.41 23.96
N TYR A 53 2.26 11.14 24.76
CA TYR A 53 0.80 11.03 24.79
C TYR A 53 0.22 12.11 23.89
N SER A 54 -0.51 11.66 22.89
CA SER A 54 -1.23 12.54 21.96
C SER A 54 -2.70 12.13 21.88
N SER A 55 -3.56 13.13 21.93
CA SER A 55 -5.01 12.97 21.87
C SER A 55 -5.56 13.94 20.83
N TRP A 56 -6.44 13.43 19.98
CA TRP A 56 -7.08 14.18 18.91
C TRP A 56 -8.60 14.02 18.99
N PHE A 57 -9.30 15.12 18.76
CA PHE A 57 -10.75 15.17 18.57
C PHE A 57 -11.11 15.77 17.20
N PRO A 58 -11.03 14.98 16.12
CA PRO A 58 -11.30 15.46 14.78
C PRO A 58 -12.79 15.57 14.46
N LEU A 59 -13.16 16.65 13.79
CA LEU A 59 -14.42 16.84 13.06
C LEU A 59 -14.13 16.89 11.57
N ILE A 60 -14.78 16.05 10.76
CA ILE A 60 -14.45 15.89 9.33
C ILE A 60 -15.73 15.96 8.48
N LEU A 61 -15.68 16.73 7.40
CA LEU A 61 -16.65 16.74 6.31
C LEU A 61 -16.12 15.92 5.13
N LYS A 62 -17.02 15.24 4.43
CA LYS A 62 -16.69 14.38 3.30
C LYS A 62 -17.60 14.56 2.11
N PHE A 63 -16.98 14.42 0.96
CA PHE A 63 -17.63 14.42 -0.34
C PHE A 63 -17.01 13.33 -1.20
N SER A 64 -17.84 12.46 -1.76
CA SER A 64 -17.40 11.45 -2.71
C SER A 64 -18.32 11.41 -3.90
N TYR A 65 -17.72 11.32 -5.08
CA TYR A 65 -18.39 11.08 -6.34
C TYR A 65 -17.93 9.74 -6.90
N LEU A 66 -18.89 8.88 -7.20
CA LEU A 66 -18.68 7.54 -7.67
C LEU A 66 -19.39 7.34 -9.01
N ASN A 67 -18.64 7.32 -10.10
CA ASN A 67 -19.14 6.88 -11.39
C ASN A 67 -18.44 5.57 -11.76
N ARG A 68 -19.07 4.44 -11.44
CA ARG A 68 -18.52 3.11 -11.69
C ARG A 68 -19.45 2.31 -12.57
N ASP A 69 -18.87 1.79 -13.63
CA ASP A 69 -19.42 0.70 -14.41
C ASP A 69 -18.60 -0.57 -14.16
N TYR A 70 -19.14 -1.70 -14.60
CA TYR A 70 -18.47 -2.99 -14.48
C TYR A 70 -18.41 -3.66 -15.84
N ILE A 71 -17.28 -4.30 -16.08
CA ILE A 71 -17.03 -5.08 -17.27
C ILE A 71 -16.56 -6.47 -16.84
N CYS A 72 -17.10 -7.48 -17.49
CA CYS A 72 -16.74 -8.85 -17.18
C CYS A 72 -15.55 -9.27 -18.06
N LEU A 73 -14.39 -9.50 -17.45
CA LEU A 73 -13.20 -9.98 -18.14
C LEU A 73 -12.70 -11.28 -17.54
N LYS A 74 -11.98 -12.08 -18.32
CA LYS A 74 -11.28 -13.27 -17.83
C LYS A 74 -9.79 -12.96 -17.72
N ASN A 75 -9.12 -13.57 -16.74
CA ASN A 75 -7.65 -13.59 -16.66
C ASN A 75 -7.02 -12.20 -16.43
N ILE A 76 -7.55 -11.41 -15.50
CA ILE A 76 -6.89 -10.16 -15.05
C ILE A 76 -6.16 -10.43 -13.74
N ASP A 77 -6.89 -10.51 -12.63
CA ASP A 77 -6.34 -10.76 -11.30
C ASP A 77 -6.53 -12.21 -10.86
N ASN A 78 -7.51 -12.91 -11.44
CA ASN A 78 -7.80 -14.32 -11.19
C ASN A 78 -7.46 -15.22 -12.38
N TYR A 79 -6.97 -16.43 -12.08
CA TYR A 79 -6.61 -17.40 -13.11
C TYR A 79 -7.84 -18.19 -13.56
N ASN A 80 -8.13 -18.12 -14.87
CA ASN A 80 -9.21 -18.82 -15.55
C ASN A 80 -10.60 -18.58 -14.95
N ARG A 81 -10.83 -17.38 -14.41
CA ARG A 81 -12.13 -16.98 -13.86
C ARG A 81 -12.58 -15.68 -14.52
N LYS A 82 -13.89 -15.55 -14.69
CA LYS A 82 -14.51 -14.27 -15.03
C LYS A 82 -14.51 -13.37 -13.79
N GLU A 83 -14.17 -12.12 -13.99
CA GLU A 83 -13.96 -11.09 -12.99
C GLU A 83 -14.73 -9.86 -13.42
N ASP A 84 -15.49 -9.28 -12.49
CA ASP A 84 -16.15 -8.01 -12.70
C ASP A 84 -15.15 -6.91 -12.34
N ILE A 85 -14.55 -6.33 -13.38
CA ILE A 85 -13.53 -5.30 -13.24
C ILE A 85 -14.23 -3.94 -13.18
N PRO A 86 -14.00 -3.15 -12.12
CA PRO A 86 -14.57 -1.81 -12.03
C PRO A 86 -13.88 -0.90 -13.06
N ILE A 87 -14.67 -0.13 -13.79
CA ILE A 87 -14.21 0.95 -14.66
C ILE A 87 -14.94 2.24 -14.29
N GLY A 88 -14.40 3.36 -14.75
CA GLY A 88 -14.93 4.67 -14.40
C GLY A 88 -14.06 5.38 -13.38
N TRP A 89 -14.64 6.32 -12.64
CA TRP A 89 -13.92 7.32 -11.85
C TRP A 89 -14.49 7.38 -10.44
N THR A 90 -13.62 7.33 -9.45
CA THR A 90 -13.94 7.59 -8.04
C THR A 90 -13.15 8.82 -7.61
N ILE A 91 -13.85 9.82 -7.10
CA ILE A 91 -13.24 11.02 -6.52
C ILE A 91 -13.78 11.14 -5.12
N SER A 92 -12.90 11.29 -4.14
CA SER A 92 -13.33 11.59 -2.78
C SER A 92 -12.42 12.63 -2.16
N GLY A 93 -13.03 13.52 -1.39
CA GLY A 93 -12.40 14.59 -0.67
C GLY A 93 -12.90 14.59 0.77
N ASN A 94 -12.00 14.79 1.71
CA ASN A 94 -12.32 15.07 3.09
C ASN A 94 -11.53 16.28 3.56
N ILE A 95 -12.16 17.06 4.41
CA ILE A 95 -11.54 18.17 5.12
C ILE A 95 -12.06 18.15 6.53
N GLY A 96 -11.19 18.37 7.50
CA GLY A 96 -11.54 18.36 8.89
C GLY A 96 -10.63 19.21 9.72
N TYR A 97 -11.06 19.40 10.95
CA TYR A 97 -10.33 20.16 11.94
C TYR A 97 -10.28 19.37 13.23
N ASN A 98 -9.10 19.30 13.82
CA ASN A 98 -8.89 18.71 15.11
C ASN A 98 -9.15 19.75 16.20
N LEU A 99 -10.26 19.60 16.94
CA LEU A 99 -10.69 20.57 17.95
C LEU A 99 -9.78 20.59 19.19
N TYR A 100 -9.00 19.52 19.40
CA TYR A 100 -8.09 19.42 20.53
C TYR A 100 -6.83 18.66 20.12
N ASN A 101 -5.67 19.29 20.26
CA ASN A 101 -4.36 18.67 20.10
C ASN A 101 -3.53 18.98 21.33
N TYR A 102 -3.25 17.98 22.16
CA TYR A 102 -2.55 18.19 23.42
C TYR A 102 -1.08 18.63 23.24
N HIS A 103 -0.48 18.36 22.06
CA HIS A 103 0.96 18.45 21.86
C HIS A 103 1.42 19.62 20.98
N ASN A 104 0.51 20.42 20.40
CA ASN A 104 0.90 21.44 19.43
C ASN A 104 -0.13 22.59 19.31
N ASP A 105 0.29 23.82 19.61
CA ASP A 105 -0.53 25.05 19.55
C ASP A 105 -0.69 25.60 18.11
N ASN A 106 -0.02 24.99 17.12
CA ASN A 106 -0.09 25.44 15.73
C ASN A 106 -1.42 25.04 15.07
N MET A 107 -2.27 26.03 14.79
CA MET A 107 -3.59 25.83 14.18
C MET A 107 -3.57 25.11 12.82
N ILE A 108 -2.47 25.20 12.06
CA ILE A 108 -2.31 24.56 10.75
C ILE A 108 -2.16 23.03 10.89
N ASP A 109 -1.54 22.57 11.98
CA ASP A 109 -1.32 21.14 12.22
C ASP A 109 -2.62 20.41 12.62
N ASN A 110 -3.65 21.17 12.99
CA ASN A 110 -4.99 20.65 13.28
C ASN A 110 -5.85 20.44 12.03
N VAL A 111 -5.40 20.86 10.85
CA VAL A 111 -6.16 20.66 9.60
C VAL A 111 -5.91 19.25 9.07
N LEU A 112 -7.00 18.51 8.90
CA LEU A 112 -7.02 17.18 8.31
C LEU A 112 -7.57 17.31 6.90
N TYR A 113 -6.96 16.64 5.94
CA TYR A 113 -7.50 16.59 4.59
C TYR A 113 -7.12 15.29 3.92
N GLY A 114 -7.92 14.89 2.94
CA GLY A 114 -7.59 13.77 2.08
C GLY A 114 -8.30 13.86 0.75
N VAL A 115 -7.59 13.61 -0.33
CA VAL A 115 -8.14 13.53 -1.68
C VAL A 115 -7.71 12.21 -2.29
N ASN A 116 -8.69 11.39 -2.65
CA ASN A 116 -8.46 10.17 -3.40
C ASN A 116 -9.11 10.27 -4.78
N PHE A 117 -8.33 9.95 -5.80
CA PHE A 117 -8.77 9.83 -7.17
C PHE A 117 -8.42 8.42 -7.66
N SER A 118 -9.37 7.73 -8.24
CA SER A 118 -9.08 6.49 -8.97
C SER A 118 -9.85 6.46 -10.28
N SER A 119 -9.19 6.05 -11.35
CA SER A 119 -9.79 5.87 -12.66
C SER A 119 -9.31 4.56 -13.28
N ALA A 120 -10.23 3.85 -13.94
CA ALA A 120 -9.86 2.76 -14.82
C ALA A 120 -10.52 2.88 -16.18
N ILE A 121 -9.72 2.68 -17.24
CA ILE A 121 -10.11 2.86 -18.63
C ILE A 121 -9.75 1.60 -19.42
N MET A 122 -10.63 1.24 -20.35
CA MET A 122 -10.45 0.15 -21.28
C MET A 122 -10.40 0.69 -22.71
N LYS A 123 -9.27 0.47 -23.39
CA LYS A 123 -9.18 0.57 -24.86
C LYS A 123 -8.44 -0.66 -25.38
N LEU A 124 -7.14 -0.53 -25.62
CA LEU A 124 -6.26 -1.62 -26.07
C LEU A 124 -5.79 -2.52 -24.91
N GLY A 125 -5.92 -2.03 -23.68
CA GLY A 125 -5.58 -2.68 -22.42
C GLY A 125 -6.47 -2.16 -21.29
N TYR A 126 -6.36 -2.80 -20.13
CA TYR A 126 -6.93 -2.32 -18.87
C TYR A 126 -5.89 -1.45 -18.17
N ALA A 127 -6.15 -0.14 -18.08
CA ALA A 127 -5.30 0.82 -17.39
C ALA A 127 -6.02 1.31 -16.12
N GLY A 128 -5.34 1.28 -14.98
CA GLY A 128 -5.83 1.83 -13.73
C GLY A 128 -4.85 2.85 -13.16
N LEU A 129 -5.38 3.93 -12.60
CA LEU A 129 -4.65 4.96 -11.85
C LEU A 129 -5.35 5.16 -10.51
N SER A 130 -4.57 5.30 -9.44
CA SER A 130 -5.02 5.68 -8.11
C SER A 130 -4.04 6.70 -7.55
N LEU A 131 -4.57 7.82 -7.07
CA LEU A 131 -3.83 8.85 -6.35
C LEU A 131 -4.53 9.04 -5.01
N ASP A 132 -3.78 9.02 -3.93
CA ASP A 132 -4.26 9.30 -2.58
C ASP A 132 -3.30 10.30 -1.94
N PHE A 133 -3.84 11.42 -1.51
CA PHE A 133 -3.09 12.44 -0.78
C PHE A 133 -3.83 12.71 0.50
N GLN A 134 -3.21 12.47 1.65
CA GLN A 134 -3.85 12.68 2.94
C GLN A 134 -2.87 13.26 3.95
N ARG A 135 -3.37 14.18 4.76
CA ARG A 135 -2.76 14.63 6.00
C ARG A 135 -3.67 14.22 7.15
N LYS A 136 -3.13 13.38 8.03
CA LYS A 136 -3.85 12.87 9.20
C LYS A 136 -2.95 12.96 10.41
N TYR A 137 -3.43 13.62 11.46
CA TYR A 137 -2.79 13.67 12.76
C TYR A 137 -1.33 14.15 12.65
N ASP A 138 -0.38 13.22 12.73
CA ASP A 138 1.06 13.38 12.78
C ASP A 138 1.78 12.94 11.49
N TYR A 139 1.05 12.73 10.39
CA TYR A 139 1.66 12.36 9.12
C TYR A 139 0.93 12.94 7.89
N CYS A 140 1.70 13.08 6.82
CA CYS A 140 1.23 13.40 5.48
C CYS A 140 1.75 12.33 4.53
N ILE A 141 0.87 11.72 3.75
CA ILE A 141 1.22 10.70 2.78
C ILE A 141 0.62 11.04 1.41
N PHE A 142 1.42 10.80 0.39
CA PHE A 142 1.04 10.78 -1.00
C PHE A 142 1.30 9.37 -1.53
N ASP A 143 0.30 8.71 -2.08
CA ASP A 143 0.37 7.37 -2.67
C ASP A 143 -0.18 7.43 -4.09
N ALA A 144 0.65 7.07 -5.06
CA ALA A 144 0.32 7.04 -6.48
C ALA A 144 0.57 5.64 -7.04
N LYS A 145 -0.48 5.00 -7.55
CA LYS A 145 -0.44 3.68 -8.16
C LYS A 145 -0.95 3.75 -9.58
N ALA A 146 -0.21 3.23 -10.53
CA ALA A 146 -0.71 3.01 -11.88
C ALA A 146 -0.35 1.62 -12.35
N ARG A 147 -1.25 0.95 -13.06
CA ARG A 147 -0.96 -0.34 -13.69
C ARG A 147 -1.68 -0.47 -15.02
N TYR A 148 -1.10 -1.27 -15.89
CA TYR A 148 -1.57 -1.48 -17.24
C TYR A 148 -1.47 -2.96 -17.61
N PHE A 149 -2.52 -3.49 -18.23
CA PHE A 149 -2.57 -4.85 -18.67
C PHE A 149 -3.03 -4.98 -20.12
N PHE A 150 -2.36 -5.83 -20.90
CA PHE A 150 -2.74 -6.13 -22.29
C PHE A 150 -2.40 -7.58 -22.68
N PRO A 151 -3.04 -8.17 -23.69
CA PRO A 151 -4.15 -7.60 -24.47
C PRO A 151 -5.46 -7.58 -23.70
N ASN A 152 -6.38 -6.72 -24.12
CA ASN A 152 -7.73 -6.62 -23.57
C ASN A 152 -8.72 -7.63 -24.20
N ASN A 153 -8.34 -8.90 -24.27
CA ASN A 153 -9.18 -9.96 -24.81
C ASN A 153 -9.24 -11.14 -23.84
N SER A 154 -10.45 -11.50 -23.43
CA SER A 154 -10.72 -12.58 -22.47
C SER A 154 -10.45 -13.99 -23.02
N GLU A 155 -10.31 -14.14 -24.33
CA GLU A 155 -9.99 -15.42 -24.99
C GLU A 155 -8.50 -15.74 -24.95
N VAL A 156 -7.66 -14.72 -24.74
CA VAL A 156 -6.21 -14.88 -24.76
C VAL A 156 -5.73 -15.54 -23.48
N LYS A 157 -4.87 -16.55 -23.62
CA LYS A 157 -4.31 -17.34 -22.52
C LYS A 157 -3.02 -16.74 -21.94
N TYR A 158 -2.74 -15.47 -22.26
CA TYR A 158 -1.60 -14.75 -21.74
C TYR A 158 -1.92 -13.27 -21.55
N ARG A 159 -1.17 -12.60 -20.67
CA ARG A 159 -1.30 -11.16 -20.42
C ARG A 159 0.02 -10.58 -19.94
N PHE A 160 0.36 -9.42 -20.45
CA PHE A 160 1.42 -8.58 -19.93
C PHE A 160 0.83 -7.59 -18.95
N GLY A 161 1.49 -7.40 -17.81
CA GLY A 161 1.13 -6.44 -16.79
C GLY A 161 2.32 -5.56 -16.44
N PHE A 162 2.06 -4.27 -16.27
CA PHE A 162 3.02 -3.28 -15.82
C PHE A 162 2.41 -2.55 -14.65
N GLY A 163 3.20 -2.22 -13.63
CA GLY A 163 2.76 -1.53 -12.44
C GLY A 163 3.82 -0.55 -11.96
N ILE A 164 3.37 0.55 -11.40
CA ILE A 164 4.17 1.52 -10.66
C ILE A 164 3.40 1.89 -9.39
N ASP A 165 4.07 1.81 -8.26
CA ASP A 165 3.59 2.22 -6.95
C ASP A 165 4.62 3.22 -6.38
N TYR A 166 4.20 4.45 -6.10
CA TYR A 166 5.05 5.49 -5.52
C TYR A 166 4.39 6.02 -4.25
N ILE A 167 5.13 6.06 -3.15
CA ILE A 167 4.69 6.65 -1.90
C ILE A 167 5.69 7.71 -1.45
N ALA A 168 5.19 8.86 -1.00
CA ALA A 168 5.95 9.82 -0.22
C ALA A 168 5.26 9.96 1.14
N LEU A 169 6.01 9.77 2.22
CA LEU A 169 5.53 9.82 3.59
C LEU A 169 6.37 10.83 4.37
N ARG A 170 5.70 11.84 4.93
CA ARG A 170 6.25 12.70 5.96
C ARG A 170 5.58 12.35 7.28
N VAL A 171 6.39 12.15 8.31
CA VAL A 171 5.94 11.83 9.65
C VAL A 171 6.57 12.82 10.60
N ASP A 172 5.80 13.27 11.59
CA ASP A 172 6.30 14.20 12.61
C ASP A 172 7.14 13.45 13.66
N ASN A 173 6.93 12.13 13.79
CA ASN A 173 7.61 11.24 14.72
C ASN A 173 8.13 9.96 14.03
N MET A 174 9.15 9.31 14.61
CA MET A 174 9.81 8.11 14.01
C MET A 174 8.99 6.82 14.07
N ASP A 175 7.68 6.88 14.32
CA ASP A 175 6.84 5.71 14.58
C ASP A 175 6.31 5.02 13.32
N ARG A 176 6.38 5.69 12.17
CA ARG A 176 5.98 5.15 10.87
C ARG A 176 7.13 5.18 9.88
N GLN A 177 7.45 4.02 9.34
CA GLN A 177 8.53 3.85 8.37
C GLN A 177 8.03 3.10 7.13
N LEU A 178 8.51 3.51 5.96
CA LEU A 178 8.29 2.80 4.70
C LEU A 178 9.28 1.64 4.63
N ILE A 179 8.78 0.42 4.43
CA ILE A 179 9.63 -0.78 4.34
C ILE A 179 9.57 -1.30 2.90
N ALA A 180 10.75 -1.52 2.33
CA ALA A 180 10.96 -2.17 1.05
C ALA A 180 11.61 -3.54 1.26
N ASP A 181 10.82 -4.58 1.02
CA ASP A 181 11.15 -5.99 1.23
C ASP A 181 10.25 -6.93 0.42
N GLY A 182 10.35 -8.25 0.68
CA GLY A 182 9.47 -9.27 0.11
C GLY A 182 7.96 -9.02 0.28
N ARG A 183 7.53 -8.40 1.39
CA ARG A 183 6.10 -8.11 1.67
C ARG A 183 5.60 -6.92 0.87
N SER A 184 6.46 -5.92 0.64
CA SER A 184 6.20 -4.83 -0.32
C SER A 184 6.24 -5.31 -1.79
N GLY A 185 6.67 -6.56 -2.00
CA GLY A 185 6.66 -7.29 -3.25
C GLY A 185 7.94 -7.16 -4.07
N PHE A 186 9.08 -6.90 -3.41
CA PHE A 186 10.41 -7.23 -3.89
C PHE A 186 10.72 -8.68 -3.52
N ARG A 187 10.19 -9.61 -4.30
CA ARG A 187 9.98 -11.02 -3.92
C ARG A 187 11.27 -11.78 -3.60
N GLY A 188 12.41 -11.32 -4.12
CA GLY A 188 13.73 -11.89 -3.87
C GLY A 188 14.46 -11.34 -2.65
N PHE A 189 13.83 -10.48 -1.85
CA PHE A 189 14.45 -9.84 -0.70
C PHE A 189 13.84 -10.32 0.62
N PRO A 190 14.66 -10.48 1.69
CA PRO A 190 14.17 -10.83 3.01
C PRO A 190 13.33 -9.71 3.60
N ALA A 191 12.55 -10.03 4.64
CA ALA A 191 11.76 -9.04 5.38
C ALA A 191 12.65 -7.92 5.94
N TYR A 192 12.14 -6.69 5.97
CA TYR A 192 12.86 -5.51 6.47
C TYR A 192 14.22 -5.24 5.79
N TYR A 193 14.37 -5.62 4.52
CA TYR A 193 15.64 -5.45 3.81
C TYR A 193 16.07 -3.98 3.71
N GLN A 194 15.17 -3.08 3.34
CA GLN A 194 15.43 -1.64 3.27
C GLN A 194 14.31 -0.89 4.00
N VAL A 195 14.69 0.02 4.89
CA VAL A 195 13.75 0.75 5.76
C VAL A 195 13.98 2.24 5.58
N GLY A 196 12.92 3.01 5.32
CA GLY A 196 12.99 4.46 5.11
C GLY A 196 13.58 5.18 6.32
N THR A 197 14.42 6.19 6.06
CA THR A 197 15.04 6.99 7.13
C THR A 197 14.02 7.94 7.74
N PRO A 198 13.77 7.91 9.06
CA PRO A 198 12.68 8.66 9.67
C PRO A 198 12.86 10.18 9.71
N ASP A 199 14.09 10.67 9.59
CA ASP A 199 14.46 12.08 9.79
C ASP A 199 14.00 12.99 8.63
N GLU A 200 13.56 12.43 7.51
CA GLU A 200 13.18 13.18 6.32
C GLU A 200 12.01 12.55 5.58
N ASN A 201 11.44 13.28 4.59
CA ASN A 201 10.41 12.77 3.70
C ASN A 201 10.84 11.40 3.15
N GLN A 202 10.18 10.35 3.64
CA GLN A 202 10.44 8.99 3.20
C GLN A 202 9.80 8.82 1.83
N HIS A 203 10.46 8.08 0.96
CA HIS A 203 9.92 7.77 -0.35
C HIS A 203 10.00 6.26 -0.57
N PHE A 204 9.00 5.69 -1.22
CA PHE A 204 8.97 4.33 -1.73
C PHE A 204 8.65 4.38 -3.21
N LEU A 205 9.37 3.64 -4.05
CA LEU A 205 9.05 3.45 -5.45
C LEU A 205 9.16 1.98 -5.76
N LYS A 206 8.17 1.44 -6.45
CA LYS A 206 8.21 0.10 -7.02
C LYS A 206 7.67 0.15 -8.43
N MET A 207 8.39 -0.49 -9.33
CA MET A 207 7.98 -0.78 -10.69
C MET A 207 7.96 -2.29 -10.85
N SER A 208 6.90 -2.81 -11.44
CA SER A 208 6.73 -4.25 -11.65
C SER A 208 6.36 -4.52 -13.10
N ALA A 209 7.02 -5.46 -13.74
CA ALA A 209 6.63 -6.01 -15.03
C ALA A 209 6.36 -7.50 -14.88
N GLN A 210 5.32 -7.99 -15.54
CA GLN A 210 4.91 -9.38 -15.44
C GLN A 210 4.34 -9.90 -16.75
N PHE A 211 4.70 -11.13 -17.09
CA PHE A 211 4.07 -11.91 -18.14
C PHE A 211 3.34 -13.08 -17.48
N ARG A 212 2.02 -13.13 -17.64
CA ARG A 212 1.15 -14.14 -17.05
C ARG A 212 0.65 -15.10 -18.13
N LEU A 213 0.66 -16.38 -17.84
CA LEU A 213 0.09 -17.45 -18.65
C LEU A 213 -1.05 -18.13 -17.90
N PHE A 214 -2.12 -18.41 -18.64
CA PHE A 214 -3.38 -18.98 -18.16
C PHE A 214 -3.70 -20.26 -18.94
N PRO A 215 -3.01 -21.38 -18.64
CA PRO A 215 -3.33 -22.67 -19.25
C PRO A 215 -4.79 -23.05 -18.94
N ASP A 216 -5.57 -23.41 -19.94
CA ASP A 216 -6.98 -23.77 -19.76
C ASP A 216 -7.08 -25.25 -19.38
N TYR A 217 -6.58 -25.57 -18.19
CA TYR A 217 -6.53 -26.90 -17.61
C TYR A 217 -6.93 -26.83 -16.14
N GLU A 218 -7.64 -27.86 -15.68
CA GLU A 218 -8.07 -28.00 -14.30
C GLU A 218 -7.71 -29.40 -13.80
N LEU A 219 -6.98 -29.46 -12.68
CA LEU A 219 -6.58 -30.70 -12.03
C LEU A 219 -7.09 -30.68 -10.60
N LEU A 220 -7.92 -31.67 -10.23
CA LEU A 220 -8.41 -31.84 -8.85
C LEU A 220 -9.00 -30.56 -8.26
N THR A 221 -9.80 -29.81 -9.03
CA THR A 221 -10.39 -28.51 -8.66
C THR A 221 -9.40 -27.36 -8.47
N ILE A 222 -8.20 -27.48 -9.04
CA ILE A 222 -7.15 -26.46 -9.03
C ILE A 222 -6.85 -26.05 -10.48
N ARG A 223 -6.79 -24.74 -10.72
CA ARG A 223 -6.35 -24.17 -11.99
C ARG A 223 -4.96 -23.57 -11.81
N PRO A 224 -3.95 -24.07 -12.55
CA PRO A 224 -2.62 -23.52 -12.50
C PRO A 224 -2.50 -22.27 -13.36
N GLY A 225 -1.56 -21.42 -12.97
CA GLY A 225 -1.13 -20.22 -13.65
C GLY A 225 0.37 -20.10 -13.55
N PHE A 226 0.98 -19.51 -14.57
CA PHE A 226 2.41 -19.24 -14.55
C PHE A 226 2.64 -17.75 -14.72
N THR A 227 3.67 -17.22 -14.07
CA THR A 227 4.05 -15.82 -14.24
C THR A 227 5.55 -15.67 -14.21
N ILE A 228 6.07 -14.90 -15.16
CA ILE A 228 7.44 -14.39 -15.14
C ILE A 228 7.32 -12.95 -14.68
N PHE A 229 8.16 -12.53 -13.73
CA PHE A 229 8.11 -11.19 -13.18
C PHE A 229 9.49 -10.56 -13.06
N ALA A 230 9.51 -9.23 -13.07
CA ALA A 230 10.66 -8.41 -12.71
C ALA A 230 10.16 -7.23 -11.89
N ASP A 231 10.76 -7.00 -10.73
CA ASP A 231 10.42 -5.95 -9.78
C ASP A 231 11.67 -5.06 -9.56
N PHE A 232 11.48 -3.74 -9.58
CA PHE A 232 12.55 -2.74 -9.45
C PHE A 232 12.11 -1.55 -8.61
N GLY A 233 12.93 -1.04 -7.69
CA GLY A 233 12.49 0.04 -6.81
C GLY A 233 13.27 0.17 -5.51
N GLY A 234 12.63 0.56 -4.40
CA GLY A 234 13.21 0.62 -3.07
C GLY A 234 12.50 1.64 -2.17
N ALA A 235 13.00 1.80 -0.94
CA ALA A 235 12.62 2.84 0.02
C ALA A 235 13.77 3.84 0.34
N GLN A 236 15.00 3.56 -0.09
CA GLN A 236 16.16 4.45 0.09
C GLN A 236 17.07 4.42 -1.16
N TRP A 237 16.68 5.14 -2.21
CA TRP A 237 17.44 5.21 -3.47
C TRP A 237 18.14 6.56 -3.71
N LYS A 238 17.95 7.55 -2.83
CA LYS A 238 18.66 8.83 -2.90
C LYS A 238 19.97 8.75 -2.11
N ASP A 239 21.01 9.34 -2.68
CA ASP A 239 22.37 9.33 -2.15
C ASP A 239 22.48 10.31 -0.96
N TYR A 240 22.13 9.82 0.22
CA TYR A 240 22.27 10.55 1.49
C TYR A 240 23.61 10.27 2.16
N SER A 241 24.71 10.57 1.47
CA SER A 241 26.07 10.45 2.00
C SER A 241 26.26 11.14 3.38
N ASN A 242 25.47 12.19 3.66
CA ASN A 242 25.46 12.90 4.93
C ASN A 242 24.69 12.19 6.08
N LEU A 243 23.69 11.34 5.78
CA LEU A 243 22.95 10.59 6.82
C LEU A 243 23.65 9.29 7.21
N ARG A 244 24.55 8.76 6.35
CA ARG A 244 25.35 7.56 6.63
C ARG A 244 26.16 7.68 7.93
N ASN A 245 26.65 8.88 8.24
CA ASN A 245 27.41 9.16 9.47
C ASN A 245 26.53 9.47 10.69
N ARG A 246 25.26 9.86 10.49
CA ARG A 246 24.35 10.24 11.59
C ARG A 246 23.62 9.02 12.19
N TYR A 247 23.50 7.95 11.40
CA TYR A 247 22.73 6.74 11.74
C TYR A 247 23.54 5.44 11.67
N SER A 248 24.88 5.51 11.55
CA SER A 248 25.75 4.31 11.56
C SER A 248 25.66 3.51 12.87
N ASP A 249 25.24 4.16 13.95
CA ASP A 249 25.26 3.61 15.31
C ASP A 249 23.90 3.02 15.72
N ILE A 250 22.86 3.19 14.89
CA ILE A 250 21.59 2.50 15.08
C ILE A 250 21.66 1.22 14.24
N ASN A 251 21.45 0.07 14.86
CA ASN A 251 21.28 -1.27 14.26
C ASN A 251 20.06 -1.34 13.29
N THR A 252 19.97 -0.39 12.38
CA THR A 252 19.02 -0.35 11.27
C THR A 252 19.63 -1.18 10.16
N HIS A 253 18.83 -2.07 9.58
CA HIS A 253 19.16 -2.80 8.36
C HIS A 253 19.18 -1.81 7.19
N ASN A 254 20.20 -0.94 7.17
CA ASN A 254 20.34 0.15 6.23
C ASN A 254 21.02 -0.39 4.98
N ASN A 255 20.26 -1.09 4.14
CA ASN A 255 20.68 -1.44 2.79
C ASN A 255 20.31 -0.32 1.83
N TRP A 256 21.32 0.31 1.24
CA TRP A 256 21.17 1.51 0.41
C TRP A 256 21.14 1.15 -1.06
N GLY A 257 20.38 1.93 -1.83
CA GLY A 257 20.31 1.81 -3.28
C GLY A 257 19.01 1.19 -3.79
N TRP A 258 18.92 1.08 -5.11
CA TRP A 258 17.81 0.43 -5.79
C TRP A 258 17.78 -1.06 -5.46
N MET A 259 16.61 -1.65 -5.46
CA MET A 259 16.31 -3.08 -5.31
C MET A 259 15.85 -3.61 -6.67
N CYS A 260 16.36 -4.76 -7.08
CA CYS A 260 15.96 -5.43 -8.31
C CYS A 260 15.85 -6.94 -8.08
N ASP A 261 14.75 -7.54 -8.51
CA ASP A 261 14.60 -8.98 -8.58
C ASP A 261 13.82 -9.40 -9.84
N PHE A 262 14.03 -10.63 -10.27
CA PHE A 262 13.25 -11.25 -11.32
C PHE A 262 13.07 -12.73 -11.04
N GLY A 263 11.99 -13.30 -11.55
CA GLY A 263 11.65 -14.66 -11.17
C GLY A 263 10.50 -15.26 -11.94
N ILE A 264 10.17 -16.47 -11.52
CA ILE A 264 9.02 -17.23 -11.98
C ILE A 264 8.10 -17.54 -10.81
N SER A 265 6.81 -17.62 -11.09
CA SER A 265 5.75 -17.83 -10.12
C SER A 265 4.80 -18.89 -10.64
N ILE A 266 4.53 -19.89 -9.81
CA ILE A 266 3.43 -20.84 -10.02
C ILE A 266 2.27 -20.41 -9.15
N GLN A 267 1.12 -20.23 -9.76
CA GLN A 267 -0.07 -19.69 -9.12
C GLN A 267 -1.19 -20.71 -9.18
N LEU A 268 -1.73 -21.07 -8.02
CA LEU A 268 -2.75 -22.10 -7.89
C LEU A 268 -4.04 -21.46 -7.38
N CYS A 269 -5.09 -21.53 -8.19
CA CYS A 269 -6.42 -21.04 -7.86
C CYS A 269 -7.38 -22.22 -7.67
N SER A 270 -8.10 -22.25 -6.54
CA SER A 270 -9.13 -23.27 -6.32
C SER A 270 -10.43 -22.88 -7.03
N THR A 271 -11.02 -23.82 -7.76
CA THR A 271 -12.31 -23.62 -8.44
C THR A 271 -13.51 -23.64 -7.49
N ARG A 272 -13.32 -24.11 -6.27
CA ARG A 272 -14.32 -24.10 -5.19
C ARG A 272 -14.21 -22.88 -4.28
N SER A 273 -13.14 -22.10 -4.37
CA SER A 273 -12.99 -20.89 -3.57
C SER A 273 -13.87 -19.77 -4.12
N SER A 274 -14.75 -19.22 -3.28
CA SER A 274 -15.57 -18.06 -3.63
C SER A 274 -14.78 -16.75 -3.60
N THR A 275 -13.68 -16.69 -2.84
CA THR A 275 -12.94 -15.45 -2.54
C THR A 275 -11.99 -15.00 -3.64
N GLY A 276 -11.66 -15.91 -4.58
CA GLY A 276 -10.68 -15.66 -5.64
C GLY A 276 -9.25 -15.58 -5.12
N ASN A 277 -8.96 -16.21 -3.97
CA ASN A 277 -7.59 -16.27 -3.47
C ASN A 277 -6.73 -17.17 -4.34
N ILE A 278 -5.50 -16.71 -4.59
CA ILE A 278 -4.47 -17.42 -5.34
C ILE A 278 -3.33 -17.73 -4.38
N ASN A 279 -2.90 -18.98 -4.36
CA ASN A 279 -1.65 -19.36 -3.70
C ASN A 279 -0.52 -19.21 -4.71
N ARG A 280 0.53 -18.49 -4.34
CA ARG A 280 1.67 -18.18 -5.19
C ARG A 280 2.92 -18.83 -4.63
N PHE A 281 3.67 -19.49 -5.50
CA PHE A 281 4.95 -20.09 -5.22
C PHE A 281 5.97 -19.42 -6.13
N ASP A 282 6.74 -18.52 -5.56
CA ASP A 282 7.64 -17.64 -6.29
C ASP A 282 9.08 -18.11 -6.09
N ILE A 283 9.79 -18.26 -7.20
CA ILE A 283 11.25 -18.45 -7.23
C ILE A 283 11.82 -17.20 -7.87
N SER A 284 12.60 -16.46 -7.10
CA SER A 284 13.15 -15.16 -7.49
C SER A 284 14.66 -15.17 -7.38
N TYR A 285 15.34 -14.58 -8.35
CA TYR A 285 16.76 -14.28 -8.28
C TYR A 285 16.96 -12.79 -8.06
N ASN A 286 17.86 -12.48 -7.13
CA ASN A 286 18.25 -11.12 -6.80
C ASN A 286 19.72 -10.91 -7.23
N PRO A 287 19.98 -10.09 -8.28
CA PRO A 287 21.33 -9.84 -8.75
C PRO A 287 22.25 -9.15 -7.74
N GLN A 288 21.69 -8.41 -6.79
CA GLN A 288 22.46 -7.58 -5.86
C GLN A 288 22.99 -8.40 -4.69
N THR A 289 22.14 -9.24 -4.10
CA THR A 289 22.54 -10.17 -3.04
C THR A 289 23.10 -11.48 -3.60
N LYS A 290 22.91 -11.74 -4.91
CA LYS A 290 23.22 -13.00 -5.60
C LYS A 290 22.52 -14.21 -4.99
N THR A 291 21.33 -14.01 -4.43
CA THR A 291 20.55 -15.07 -3.78
C THR A 291 19.36 -15.51 -4.62
N ILE A 292 18.98 -16.78 -4.46
CA ILE A 292 17.69 -17.30 -4.92
C ILE A 292 16.76 -17.31 -3.71
N GLY A 293 15.67 -16.57 -3.80
CA GLY A 293 14.58 -16.56 -2.83
C GLY A 293 13.47 -17.51 -3.25
N PHE A 294 12.86 -18.16 -2.26
CA PHE A 294 11.62 -18.91 -2.41
C PHE A 294 10.57 -18.30 -1.50
N THR A 295 9.44 -17.89 -2.07
CA THR A 295 8.38 -17.20 -1.36
C THR A 295 7.07 -17.93 -1.60
N ILE A 296 6.35 -18.23 -0.51
CA ILE A 296 4.97 -18.71 -0.56
C ILE A 296 4.09 -17.58 -0.03
N ASP A 297 3.15 -17.15 -0.86
CA ASP A 297 2.20 -16.12 -0.48
C ASP A 297 0.79 -16.49 -0.91
N SER A 298 -0.21 -16.05 -0.16
CA SER A 298 -1.62 -16.29 -0.46
C SER A 298 -2.36 -14.96 -0.47
N GLY A 299 -3.03 -14.65 -1.58
CA GLY A 299 -3.77 -13.40 -1.69
C GLY A 299 -4.39 -13.20 -3.05
N ARG A 300 -4.93 -12.00 -3.29
CA ARG A 300 -5.30 -11.56 -4.63
C ARG A 300 -4.06 -11.06 -5.35
N ALA A 301 -3.90 -11.39 -6.63
CA ALA A 301 -2.69 -11.05 -7.37
C ALA A 301 -2.42 -9.54 -7.35
N LEU A 302 -3.48 -8.72 -7.52
CA LEU A 302 -3.43 -7.26 -7.46
C LEU A 302 -4.85 -6.74 -7.11
N ASN A 303 -4.99 -5.84 -6.13
CA ASN A 303 -6.22 -5.06 -5.94
C ASN A 303 -5.95 -3.62 -6.37
N PHE A 304 -6.79 -3.05 -7.22
CA PHE A 304 -6.72 -1.65 -7.65
C PHE A 304 -7.75 -0.79 -6.95
N PHE A 305 -8.96 -1.30 -6.93
CA PHE A 305 -10.06 -0.68 -6.23
C PHE A 305 -10.05 -1.25 -4.83
N LEU A 306 -9.31 -0.58 -3.95
CA LEU A 306 -9.73 -0.60 -2.56
C LEU A 306 -11.19 -0.10 -2.58
N PRO A 307 -12.16 -0.88 -2.06
CA PRO A 307 -13.46 -0.33 -1.79
C PRO A 307 -13.25 0.96 -1.00
N MET A 308 -14.03 1.98 -1.31
CA MET A 308 -14.01 3.21 -0.52
C MET A 308 -14.30 2.78 0.92
N THR A 309 -13.28 2.75 1.78
CA THR A 309 -13.51 2.58 3.20
C THR A 309 -14.11 3.90 3.63
N ILE A 310 -15.42 3.86 3.85
CA ILE A 310 -16.18 5.09 4.07
C ILE A 310 -15.78 5.71 5.41
N SER A 311 -15.13 4.96 6.31
CA SER A 311 -14.65 5.46 7.60
C SER A 311 -13.41 6.35 7.49
N PRO A 312 -13.40 7.56 8.12
CA PRO A 312 -12.20 8.38 8.25
C PRO A 312 -11.17 7.76 9.20
N PHE A 313 -11.63 6.82 10.03
CA PHE A 313 -10.98 6.31 11.22
C PHE A 313 -10.54 4.84 11.11
N LEU A 314 -11.13 4.07 10.19
CA LEU A 314 -10.92 2.62 10.05
C LEU A 314 -10.21 2.24 8.75
N ASN A 315 -9.47 3.17 8.14
CA ASN A 315 -8.41 2.78 7.20
C ASN A 315 -7.16 2.43 8.01
N GLU A 316 -7.25 1.33 8.75
CA GLU A 316 -6.10 0.62 9.33
C GLU A 316 -5.93 -0.71 8.60
#